data_AF-A0A2U3LS43-F1
#
_entry.id   AF-A0A2U3LS43-F1
#
_cell.length_a   1.000
_cell.length_b   1.000
_cell.length_c   1.000
_cell.angle_alpha   90.00
_cell.angle_beta   90.00
_cell.angle_gamma   90.00
#
_symmetry.space_group_name_H-M   'P 1'
#
loop_
_entity.id
_entity.type
_entity.pdbx_description
1 polymer ?
#
loop_
_entity_poly.entity_id
_entity_poly.type
_entity_poly.pdbx_seq_one_letter_code
_entity_poly.pdbx_strand_id
1 'polypeptide(L)' 'MAQKSASTYKWFSGYCPHLDGENMIRTEYAEINICGSISLGNKLLGFNCSATDECKLDRECPLFKIAMKDKP' A
#
# COMPACT_ATOMS: atom_id res chain seq x y z
N MET A 1 -24.82 12.41 -3.36
CA MET A 1 -23.88 12.02 -4.43
C MET A 1 -22.81 11.15 -3.77
N ALA A 2 -22.86 9.83 -3.97
CA ALA A 2 -21.88 8.94 -3.37
C ALA A 2 -20.57 9.04 -4.17
N GLN A 3 -19.55 9.69 -3.62
CA GLN A 3 -18.20 9.63 -4.15
C GLN A 3 -17.76 8.16 -4.07
N LYS A 4 -17.81 7.44 -5.18
CA LYS A 4 -17.09 6.18 -5.34
C LYS A 4 -15.61 6.56 -5.34
N SER A 5 -14.97 6.60 -4.17
CA SER A 5 -13.50 6.54 -4.12
C SER A 5 -13.11 5.24 -4.79
N ALA A 6 -12.47 5.33 -5.96
CA ALA A 6 -11.85 4.18 -6.57
C ALA A 6 -10.66 3.82 -5.67
N SER A 7 -10.79 2.69 -4.97
CA SER A 7 -9.67 2.08 -4.26
C SER A 7 -8.94 1.19 -5.24
N THR A 8 -7.71 1.55 -5.57
CA THR A 8 -6.81 0.72 -6.38
C THR A 8 -5.92 -0.08 -5.45
N TYR A 9 -5.69 -1.35 -5.76
CA TYR A 9 -4.76 -2.19 -5.02
C TYR A 9 -3.60 -2.62 -5.91
N LYS A 10 -2.42 -2.77 -5.31
CA LYS A 10 -1.22 -3.29 -5.99
C LYS A 10 -0.54 -4.31 -5.10
N TRP A 11 -0.10 -5.40 -5.71
CA TRP A 11 0.62 -6.47 -5.02
C TRP A 11 2.11 -6.22 -5.13
N PHE A 12 2.80 -6.35 -4.00
CA PHE A 12 4.25 -6.28 -3.92
C PHE A 12 4.76 -7.56 -3.28
N SER A 13 5.72 -8.20 -3.93
CA SER A 13 6.43 -9.36 -3.39
C SER A 13 7.87 -8.98 -3.11
N GLY A 14 8.42 -9.50 -2.01
CA GLY A 14 9.83 -9.33 -1.70
C GLY A 14 10.20 -9.84 -0.33
N TYR A 15 11.48 -9.76 -0.04
CA TYR A 15 12.03 -10.26 1.21
C TYR A 15 11.75 -9.32 2.38
N CYS A 16 11.30 -9.88 3.50
CA CYS A 16 11.17 -9.16 4.75
C CYS A 16 11.76 -9.99 5.89
N PRO A 17 12.86 -9.54 6.52
CA PRO A 17 13.52 -10.33 7.58
C PRO A 17 12.62 -10.58 8.79
N HIS A 18 11.63 -9.71 9.05
CA HIS A 18 10.65 -9.88 10.14
C HIS A 18 9.53 -10.88 9.84
N LEU A 19 9.33 -11.24 8.57
CA LEU A 19 8.31 -12.18 8.15
C LEU A 19 8.93 -13.52 7.69
N ASP A 20 10.18 -13.76 8.09
CA ASP A 20 10.93 -15.01 7.90
C ASP A 20 10.94 -15.53 6.44
N GLY A 21 11.01 -14.62 5.46
CA GLY A 21 11.12 -15.00 4.05
C GLY A 21 10.59 -14.00 3.02
N GLU A 22 10.43 -14.50 1.79
CA GLU A 22 9.71 -13.79 0.74
C GLU A 22 8.21 -13.77 1.04
N ASN A 23 7.69 -12.56 1.14
CA ASN A 23 6.30 -12.33 1.46
C ASN A 23 5.65 -11.45 0.41
N MET A 24 4.34 -11.59 0.29
CA MET A 24 3.53 -10.77 -0.59
C MET A 24 2.59 -9.91 0.24
N ILE A 25 2.59 -8.62 -0.03
CA ILE A 25 1.70 -7.65 0.57
C ILE A 25 0.79 -7.05 -0.50
N ARG A 26 -0.47 -6.84 -0.14
CA ARG A 26 -1.41 -6.04 -0.91
C ARG A 26 -1.43 -4.64 -0.34
N THR A 27 -1.10 -3.68 -1.18
CA THR A 27 -1.13 -2.26 -0.82
C THR A 27 -2.39 -1.66 -1.39
N GLU A 28 -3.17 -0.99 -0.54
CA GLU A 28 -4.42 -0.34 -0.93
C GLU A 28 -4.21 1.17 -1.03
N TYR A 29 -4.57 1.75 -2.17
CA TYR A 29 -4.49 3.18 -2.46
C TYR A 29 -5.91 3.72 -2.68
N ALA A 30 -6.19 4.89 -2.13
CA ALA A 30 -7.36 5.67 -2.48
C ALA A 30 -6.97 6.79 -3.43
N GLU A 31 -7.70 6.89 -4.53
CA GLU A 31 -7.75 8.13 -5.29
C GLU A 31 -8.51 9.17 -4.48
N ILE A 32 -7.80 10.23 -4.11
CA ILE A 32 -8.34 11.38 -3.39
C ILE A 32 -8.26 12.62 -4.28
N ASN A 33 -9.30 13.43 -4.22
CA ASN A 33 -9.29 14.72 -4.87
C ASN A 33 -8.58 15.71 -3.95
N ILE A 34 -7.38 16.15 -4.32
CA ILE A 34 -6.61 17.12 -3.53
C ILE A 34 -7.20 18.50 -3.84
N CYS A 35 -7.78 19.15 -2.83
CA CYS A 35 -8.41 20.46 -3.01
C CYS A 35 -7.40 21.47 -3.59
N GLY A 36 -7.72 22.03 -4.76
CA GLY A 36 -6.82 22.94 -5.50
C GLY A 36 -5.91 22.26 -6.52
N SER A 37 -5.93 20.92 -6.63
CA SER A 37 -5.26 20.16 -7.69
C SER A 37 -6.25 19.78 -8.78
N ILE A 38 -5.81 19.86 -10.03
CA ILE A 38 -6.58 19.40 -11.20
C ILE A 38 -6.47 17.86 -11.33
N SER A 39 -5.41 17.27 -10.78
CA SER A 39 -5.15 15.84 -10.82
C SER A 39 -5.58 15.15 -9.51
N LEU A 40 -6.16 13.96 -9.65
CA LEU A 40 -6.38 13.03 -8.54
C LEU A 40 -5.02 12.64 -7.94
N GLY A 41 -4.95 12.65 -6.61
CA GLY A 41 -3.79 12.18 -5.86
C GLY A 41 -4.03 10.78 -5.33
N ASN A 42 -3.00 9.92 -5.34
CA ASN A 42 -3.08 8.60 -4.75
C ASN A 42 -2.57 8.64 -3.32
N LYS A 43 -3.43 8.28 -2.36
CA LYS A 43 -3.07 8.15 -0.94
C LYS A 43 -3.08 6.68 -0.55
N LEU A 44 -1.96 6.20 -0.04
CA LEU A 44 -1.85 4.91 0.60
C LEU A 44 -2.82 4.83 1.79
N LEU A 45 -3.74 3.85 1.76
CA LEU A 45 -4.67 3.56 2.84
C LEU A 45 -4.08 2.57 3.85
N GLY A 46 -3.38 1.54 3.36
CA GLY A 46 -2.84 0.51 4.22
C GLY A 46 -2.23 -0.65 3.45
N PHE A 47 -1.76 -1.63 4.21
CA PHE A 47 -1.13 -2.85 3.72
C PHE A 47 -1.86 -4.06 4.31
N ASN A 48 -1.97 -5.11 3.52
CA ASN A 48 -2.55 -6.37 3.92
C ASN A 48 -1.55 -7.50 3.57
N CYS A 49 -1.18 -8.31 4.56
CA CYS A 49 -0.15 -9.33 4.43
C CYS A 49 -0.85 -10.67 4.23
N SER A 50 -0.66 -11.32 3.08
CA SER A 50 -1.35 -12.59 2.81
C SER A 50 -0.91 -13.73 3.74
N ALA A 51 0.28 -13.63 4.32
CA ALA A 51 0.88 -14.66 5.17
C ALA A 51 0.56 -14.48 6.67
N THR A 52 -0.01 -13.35 7.09
CA THR A 52 -0.21 -13.03 8.51
C THR A 52 -1.33 -12.00 8.71
N ASP A 53 -2.23 -12.26 9.67
CA ASP A 53 -3.31 -11.33 10.08
C ASP A 53 -2.78 -9.98 10.58
N GLU A 54 -1.54 -9.92 11.06
CA GLU A 54 -0.89 -8.70 11.48
C GLU A 54 0.29 -8.39 10.54
N CYS A 55 0.09 -7.45 9.61
CA CYS A 55 1.22 -6.74 9.01
C CYS A 55 1.86 -5.90 10.13
N LYS A 56 2.90 -6.42 10.78
CA LYS A 56 3.81 -5.56 11.53
C LYS A 56 4.51 -4.68 10.52
N LEU A 57 4.00 -3.46 10.38
CA LEU A 57 4.53 -2.40 9.53
C LEU A 57 5.82 -1.88 10.11
N ASP A 58 6.82 -2.75 10.13
CA ASP A 58 8.15 -2.34 10.47
C ASP A 58 8.72 -1.55 9.31
N ARG A 59 8.95 -0.25 9.54
CA ARG A 59 9.47 0.68 8.52
C ARG A 59 10.84 0.25 8.00
N GLU A 60 11.49 -0.72 8.62
CA GLU A 60 12.78 -1.26 8.18
C GLU A 60 12.63 -2.33 7.10
N CYS A 61 11.46 -2.94 6.96
CA CYS A 61 11.21 -3.95 5.95
C CYS A 61 11.25 -3.36 4.52
N PRO A 62 12.14 -3.83 3.63
CA PRO A 62 12.32 -3.25 2.30
C PRO A 62 11.08 -3.42 1.42
N LEU A 63 10.27 -4.46 1.66
CA LEU A 63 9.00 -4.68 0.97
C LEU A 63 8.02 -3.51 1.15
N PHE A 64 7.84 -3.02 2.39
CA PHE A 64 7.01 -1.84 2.65
C PHE A 64 7.61 -0.57 2.06
N LYS A 65 8.95 -0.42 2.07
CA LYS A 65 9.62 0.74 1.47
C LYS A 65 9.38 0.82 -0.05
N ILE A 66 9.42 -0.32 -0.74
CA ILE A 66 9.13 -0.39 -2.18
C ILE A 66 7.68 0.02 -2.43
N ALA A 67 6.74 -0.57 -1.69
CA ALA A 67 5.32 -0.23 -1.82
C ALA A 67 5.00 1.24 -1.46
N MET A 68 5.70 1.84 -0.51
CA MET A 68 5.54 3.26 -0.16
C MET A 68 6.17 4.21 -1.19
N LYS A 69 7.24 3.79 -1.85
CA LYS A 69 7.89 4.57 -2.91
C LYS A 69 7.13 4.52 -4.23
N ASP A 70 6.49 3.39 -4.49
CA ASP A 70 5.63 3.19 -5.65
C ASP A 70 4.29 3.90 -5.41
N LYS A 71 4.21 5.14 -5.89
CA LYS A 71 2.95 5.87 -6.03
C LYS A 71 2.42 5.57 -7.44
N PRO A 72 1.18 5.07 -7.59
CA PRO A 72 0.57 4.91 -8.90
C PRO A 72 0.36 6.25 -9.60
#